data_AF-A0A6N6S358-F1
#
_entry.id   AF-A0A6N6S358-F1
#
_cell.length_a   1.000
_cell.length_b   1.000
_cell.length_c   1.000
_cell.angle_alpha   90.00
_cell.angle_beta   90.00
_cell.angle_gamma   90.00
#
_symmetry.space_group_name_H-M   'P 1'
#
loop_
_entity.id
_entity.type
_entity.pdbx_description
1 polymer ?
#
loop_
_entity_poly.entity_id
_entity_poly.type
_entity_poly.pdbx_seq_one_letter_code
_entity_poly.pdbx_strand_id
1 'polypeptide(L)'
;MPPTEEMIEKAAECIENLEGTMTASPTSIMPGQTSNLKWNVTTTPSAGCAVHLYLGNSPVQKSGTRLVEPGNTTTYHLVGKMFTVRRILCSVTVFVDTSRCITRSLDEETVRQMVQSLLATALAGTPLSQRSPASLEIDRKGIAVKLRLKVAVPNFFDPNLNIDMVISVRAVGHQVVVAYVSYSNDLDWPWWVTTITLGASKFIEELLESKIEKKVKPLLLEKLKEQIDSMLVSLPDTYQLHSLITESNEIRVTVCPSTP
;
A
#
# COMPACT_ATOMS: atom_id res chain seq x y z
N MET A 1 30.79 9.39 -18.81
CA MET A 1 31.11 10.78 -19.18
C MET A 1 29.82 11.58 -19.08
N PRO A 2 29.76 12.68 -18.32
CA PRO A 2 28.57 13.54 -18.31
C PRO A 2 28.39 14.20 -19.69
N PRO A 3 27.15 14.47 -20.13
CA PRO A 3 26.90 15.16 -21.39
C PRO A 3 27.47 16.58 -21.35
N THR A 4 28.00 17.06 -22.48
CA THR A 4 28.49 18.44 -22.61
C THR A 4 27.32 19.43 -22.70
N GLU A 5 27.59 20.71 -22.47
CA GLU A 5 26.57 21.78 -22.58
C GLU A 5 25.95 21.83 -23.98
N GLU A 6 26.77 21.69 -25.03
CA GLU A 6 26.32 21.59 -26.43
C GLU A 6 25.37 20.39 -26.66
N MET A 7 25.64 19.24 -26.04
CA MET A 7 24.75 18.07 -26.13
C MET A 7 23.40 18.31 -25.45
N ILE A 8 23.39 19.11 -24.37
CA ILE A 8 22.17 19.46 -23.64
C ILE A 8 21.35 20.48 -24.45
N GLU A 9 21.98 21.50 -25.03
CA GLU A 9 21.32 22.51 -25.86
C GLU A 9 20.69 21.87 -27.10
N LYS A 10 21.45 21.02 -27.81
CA LYS A 10 20.92 20.25 -28.95
C LYS A 10 19.76 19.34 -28.55
N ALA A 11 19.83 18.72 -27.37
CA ALA A 11 18.74 17.88 -26.88
C ALA A 11 17.48 18.69 -26.53
N ALA A 12 17.63 19.91 -26.03
CA ALA A 12 16.52 20.83 -25.80
C ALA A 12 15.83 21.21 -27.11
N GLU A 13 16.60 21.66 -28.11
CA GLU A 13 16.08 21.99 -29.44
C GLU A 13 15.35 20.79 -30.08
N CYS A 14 15.96 19.60 -30.02
CA CYS A 14 15.35 18.37 -30.53
C CYS A 14 14.00 18.06 -29.90
N ILE A 15 13.87 18.27 -28.58
CA ILE A 15 12.64 17.97 -27.84
C ILE A 15 11.59 19.08 -28.04
N GLU A 16 12.01 20.33 -28.24
CA GLU A 16 11.10 21.45 -28.50
C GLU A 16 10.32 21.26 -29.80
N ASN A 17 11.00 20.70 -30.81
CA ASN A 17 10.47 20.35 -32.13
C ASN A 17 9.55 19.11 -32.17
N LEU A 18 9.26 18.50 -31.02
CA LEU A 18 8.32 17.39 -30.91
C LEU A 18 6.92 17.87 -30.53
N GLU A 19 5.95 17.50 -31.35
CA GLU A 19 4.53 17.69 -31.05
C GLU A 19 3.88 16.34 -30.78
N GLY A 20 3.27 16.19 -29.60
CA GLY A 20 2.55 14.99 -29.21
C GLY A 20 1.05 15.23 -29.22
N THR A 21 0.29 14.28 -29.73
CA THR A 21 -1.17 14.21 -29.55
C THR A 21 -1.52 12.88 -28.90
N MET A 22 -2.49 12.91 -27.98
CA MET A 22 -2.94 11.71 -27.29
C MET A 22 -4.43 11.81 -27.01
N THR A 23 -5.13 10.71 -27.23
CA THR A 23 -6.56 10.56 -26.97
C THR A 23 -6.82 9.31 -26.14
N ALA A 24 -7.92 9.32 -25.40
CA ALA A 24 -8.41 8.19 -24.64
C ALA A 24 -9.85 7.91 -25.09
N SER A 25 -10.17 6.63 -25.31
CA SER A 25 -11.52 6.24 -25.70
C SER A 25 -11.93 4.96 -24.98
N PRO A 26 -12.95 5.02 -24.11
CA PRO A 26 -13.66 6.22 -23.61
C PRO A 26 -12.80 7.07 -22.64
N THR A 27 -13.11 8.36 -22.50
CA THR A 27 -12.43 9.27 -21.54
C THR A 27 -12.93 9.13 -20.12
N SER A 28 -14.14 8.62 -19.93
CA SER A 28 -14.74 8.30 -18.64
C SER A 28 -15.11 6.83 -18.62
N ILE A 29 -14.69 6.13 -17.58
CA ILE A 29 -14.92 4.70 -17.38
C ILE A 29 -15.44 4.44 -15.97
N MET A 30 -16.19 3.37 -15.78
CA MET A 30 -16.41 2.83 -14.44
C MET A 30 -15.20 2.01 -13.98
N PRO A 31 -15.00 1.81 -12.68
CA PRO A 31 -14.05 0.84 -12.13
C PRO A 31 -14.11 -0.52 -12.83
N GLY A 32 -12.94 -1.09 -13.17
CA GLY A 32 -12.82 -2.37 -13.88
C GLY A 32 -13.02 -2.29 -15.39
N GLN A 33 -13.46 -1.14 -15.93
CA GLN A 33 -13.51 -0.94 -17.37
C GLN A 33 -12.15 -0.51 -17.93
N THR A 34 -11.98 -0.72 -19.22
CA THR A 34 -10.76 -0.35 -19.93
C THR A 34 -10.97 0.88 -20.79
N SER A 35 -9.91 1.68 -20.95
CA SER A 35 -9.82 2.76 -21.92
C SER A 35 -8.67 2.49 -22.87
N ASN A 36 -8.86 2.79 -24.15
CA ASN A 36 -7.79 2.69 -25.14
C ASN A 36 -7.11 4.06 -25.29
N LEU A 37 -5.86 4.14 -24.88
CA LEU A 37 -5.00 5.29 -25.14
C LEU A 37 -4.43 5.17 -26.55
N LYS A 38 -4.49 6.24 -27.34
CA LYS A 38 -3.85 6.34 -28.64
C LYS A 38 -3.01 7.59 -28.68
N TRP A 39 -1.77 7.49 -29.15
CA TRP A 39 -0.89 8.64 -29.29
C TRP A 39 -0.21 8.69 -30.65
N ASN A 40 0.20 9.89 -31.04
CA ASN A 40 1.02 10.15 -32.20
C ASN A 40 1.96 11.32 -31.92
N VAL A 41 3.24 11.16 -32.23
CA VAL A 41 4.27 12.18 -32.12
C VAL A 41 4.77 12.55 -33.50
N THR A 42 4.61 13.81 -33.87
CA THR A 42 5.17 14.40 -35.07
C THR A 42 6.45 15.13 -34.74
N THR A 43 7.41 15.05 -35.66
CA THR A 43 8.69 15.75 -35.56
C THR A 43 8.77 16.72 -36.71
N THR A 44 8.95 18.01 -36.45
CA THR A 44 9.46 18.91 -37.50
C THR A 44 10.88 18.46 -37.87
N PRO A 45 11.30 18.58 -39.13
CA PRO A 45 12.56 18.01 -39.58
C PRO A 45 13.77 18.70 -38.94
N SER A 46 14.27 18.12 -37.85
CA SER A 46 15.59 18.37 -37.30
C SER A 46 16.46 17.14 -37.58
N ALA A 47 17.43 17.28 -38.47
CA ALA A 47 18.28 16.16 -38.88
C ALA A 47 19.11 15.63 -37.68
N GLY A 48 18.86 14.39 -37.27
CA GLY A 48 19.74 13.65 -36.35
C GLY A 48 19.38 13.65 -34.86
N CYS A 49 18.14 13.98 -34.49
CA CYS A 49 17.67 13.89 -33.11
C CYS A 49 17.28 12.46 -32.70
N ALA A 50 18.01 11.86 -31.76
CA ALA A 50 17.70 10.55 -31.18
C ALA A 50 16.89 10.69 -29.89
N VAL A 51 15.60 11.05 -30.01
CA VAL A 51 14.71 11.21 -28.85
C VAL A 51 14.02 9.89 -28.52
N HIS A 52 14.02 9.52 -27.24
CA HIS A 52 13.27 8.38 -26.71
C HIS A 52 11.93 8.85 -26.14
N LEU A 53 10.86 8.12 -26.44
CA LEU A 53 9.51 8.43 -25.96
C LEU A 53 9.10 7.47 -24.85
N TYR A 54 8.40 8.00 -23.86
CA TYR A 54 7.93 7.25 -22.70
C TYR A 54 6.46 7.57 -22.41
N LEU A 55 5.67 6.54 -22.11
CA LEU A 55 4.34 6.68 -21.53
C LEU A 55 4.41 6.20 -20.08
N GLY A 56 4.36 7.16 -19.14
CA GLY A 56 4.77 6.90 -17.76
C GLY A 56 6.24 6.47 -17.70
N ASN A 57 6.52 5.27 -17.19
CA ASN A 57 7.86 4.71 -17.10
C ASN A 57 8.20 3.71 -18.23
N SER A 58 7.30 3.51 -19.20
CA SER A 58 7.48 2.52 -20.27
C SER A 58 7.93 3.20 -21.57
N PRO A 59 8.99 2.73 -22.24
CA PRO A 59 9.38 3.25 -23.55
C PRO A 59 8.31 2.90 -24.60
N VAL A 60 8.05 3.83 -25.52
CA VAL A 60 7.03 3.69 -26.57
C VAL A 60 7.55 4.17 -27.93
N GLN A 61 6.87 3.75 -29.00
CA GLN A 61 7.11 4.24 -30.36
C GLN A 61 6.44 5.60 -30.59
N LYS A 62 6.76 6.26 -31.71
CA LYS A 62 6.19 7.57 -32.10
C LYS A 62 4.66 7.54 -32.17
N SER A 63 4.09 6.44 -32.63
CA SER A 63 2.65 6.21 -32.63
C SER A 63 2.36 4.85 -32.02
N GLY A 64 1.20 4.73 -31.38
CA GLY A 64 0.80 3.48 -30.76
C GLY A 64 -0.54 3.57 -30.06
N THR A 65 -0.98 2.40 -29.59
CA THR A 65 -2.17 2.25 -28.75
C THR A 65 -1.84 1.43 -27.51
N ARG A 66 -2.52 1.71 -26.40
CA ARG A 66 -2.37 0.96 -25.15
C ARG A 66 -3.72 0.86 -24.45
N LEU A 67 -4.14 -0.37 -24.18
CA LEU A 67 -5.26 -0.64 -23.29
C LEU A 67 -4.83 -0.37 -21.84
N VAL A 68 -5.62 0.42 -21.12
CA VAL A 68 -5.38 0.73 -19.70
C VAL A 68 -6.65 0.48 -18.89
N GLU A 69 -6.46 0.07 -17.64
CA GLU A 69 -7.52 -0.16 -16.67
C GLU A 69 -7.18 0.60 -15.38
N PRO A 70 -7.28 1.94 -15.37
CA PRO A 70 -6.94 2.70 -14.19
C PRO A 70 -7.97 2.48 -13.08
N GLY A 71 -7.51 2.12 -11.89
CA GLY A 71 -8.37 2.00 -10.70
C GLY A 71 -8.74 3.35 -10.07
N ASN A 72 -8.15 4.47 -10.49
CA ASN A 72 -8.51 5.81 -10.05
C ASN A 72 -8.37 6.78 -11.23
N THR A 73 -8.99 7.95 -11.17
CA THR A 73 -8.78 9.00 -12.19
C THR A 73 -7.30 9.25 -12.38
N THR A 74 -6.80 8.94 -13.59
CA THR A 74 -5.37 8.90 -13.87
C THR A 74 -5.07 9.79 -15.07
N THR A 75 -4.08 10.67 -14.90
CA THR A 75 -3.52 11.46 -16.00
C THR A 75 -2.28 10.77 -16.54
N TYR A 76 -2.32 10.43 -17.82
CA TYR A 76 -1.22 9.84 -18.55
C TYR A 76 -0.42 10.93 -19.23
N HIS A 77 0.91 10.82 -19.17
CA HIS A 77 1.85 11.75 -19.79
C HIS A 77 2.69 11.03 -20.83
N LEU A 78 2.77 11.61 -22.03
CA LEU A 78 3.73 11.21 -23.05
C LEU A 78 4.96 12.11 -22.94
N VAL A 79 6.11 11.53 -22.67
CA VAL A 79 7.36 12.25 -22.37
C VAL A 79 8.40 11.96 -23.43
N GLY A 80 8.95 13.01 -24.03
CA GLY A 80 10.18 12.93 -24.83
C GLY A 80 11.39 13.11 -23.93
N LYS A 81 12.41 12.27 -24.12
CA LYS A 81 13.66 12.32 -23.36
C LYS A 81 14.89 12.13 -24.26
N MET A 82 15.89 12.96 -24.05
CA MET A 82 17.20 12.90 -24.71
C MET A 82 18.26 13.37 -23.72
N PHE A 83 19.24 12.52 -23.43
CA PHE A 83 20.18 12.71 -22.31
C PHE A 83 19.47 13.03 -20.98
N THR A 84 19.75 14.20 -20.40
CA THR A 84 19.15 14.72 -19.16
C THR A 84 17.89 15.54 -19.43
N VAL A 85 17.65 15.95 -20.67
CA VAL A 85 16.50 16.78 -21.05
C VAL A 85 15.25 15.92 -21.18
N ARG A 86 14.15 16.38 -20.60
CA ARG A 86 12.83 15.75 -20.68
C ARG A 86 11.74 16.80 -20.85
N ARG A 87 10.71 16.49 -21.65
CA ARG A 87 9.50 17.33 -21.80
C ARG A 87 8.26 16.47 -21.88
N ILE A 88 7.19 16.89 -21.21
CA ILE A 88 5.85 16.35 -21.43
C ILE A 88 5.36 16.90 -22.77
N LEU A 89 5.12 16.03 -23.74
CA LEU A 89 4.65 16.41 -25.08
C LEU A 89 3.14 16.60 -25.09
N CYS A 90 2.41 15.74 -24.39
CA CYS A 90 0.97 15.84 -24.20
C CYS A 90 0.52 15.01 -22.99
N SER A 91 -0.72 15.25 -22.55
CA SER A 91 -1.37 14.49 -21.49
C SER A 91 -2.82 14.19 -21.82
N VAL A 92 -3.33 13.08 -21.30
CA VAL A 92 -4.74 12.72 -21.38
C VAL A 92 -5.18 12.17 -20.03
N THR A 93 -6.36 12.57 -19.58
CA THR A 93 -6.93 12.10 -18.32
C THR A 93 -8.04 11.10 -18.61
N VAL A 94 -7.94 9.93 -17.99
CA VAL A 94 -9.02 8.95 -17.94
C VAL A 94 -9.72 9.12 -16.60
N PHE A 95 -10.99 9.52 -16.63
CA PHE A 95 -11.82 9.69 -15.45
C PHE A 95 -12.41 8.35 -15.03
N VAL A 96 -12.31 8.03 -13.74
CA VAL A 96 -12.96 6.86 -13.14
C VAL A 96 -14.19 7.34 -12.39
N ASP A 97 -15.36 7.04 -12.93
CA ASP A 97 -16.65 7.41 -12.35
C ASP A 97 -17.00 6.47 -11.20
N THR A 98 -16.92 7.00 -9.99
CA THR A 98 -17.24 6.30 -8.74
C THR A 98 -18.62 6.68 -8.19
N SER A 99 -19.45 7.40 -8.95
CA SER A 99 -20.78 7.86 -8.51
C SER A 99 -21.74 6.74 -8.13
N ARG A 100 -21.54 5.55 -8.71
CA ARG A 100 -22.33 4.33 -8.41
C ARG A 100 -21.69 3.43 -7.36
N CYS A 101 -20.55 3.83 -6.81
CA CYS A 101 -19.85 3.06 -5.79
C CYS A 101 -20.48 3.30 -4.41
N ILE A 102 -20.42 2.28 -3.57
CA ILE A 102 -20.83 2.35 -2.17
C ILE A 102 -19.57 2.37 -1.32
N THR A 103 -19.52 3.31 -0.38
CA THR A 103 -18.44 3.40 0.59
C THR A 103 -18.93 2.96 1.97
N ARG A 104 -18.16 2.11 2.64
CA ARG A 104 -18.32 1.72 4.04
C ARG A 104 -17.06 2.06 4.81
N SER A 105 -17.20 2.40 6.07
CA SER A 105 -16.08 2.64 6.97
C SER A 105 -16.06 1.63 8.11
N LEU A 106 -14.86 1.29 8.55
CA LEU A 106 -14.63 0.59 9.80
C LEU A 106 -13.86 1.54 10.72
N ASP A 107 -14.55 2.04 11.75
CA ASP A 107 -13.98 3.01 12.67
C ASP A 107 -12.89 2.40 13.56
N GLU A 108 -11.92 3.21 13.95
CA GLU A 108 -10.78 2.84 14.79
C GLU A 108 -11.21 2.12 16.08
N GLU A 109 -12.29 2.55 16.72
CA GLU A 109 -12.78 1.93 17.95
C GLU A 109 -13.24 0.49 17.70
N THR A 110 -13.90 0.21 16.57
CA THR A 110 -14.31 -1.15 16.22
C THR A 110 -13.09 -2.04 15.99
N VAL A 111 -12.07 -1.53 15.29
CA VAL A 111 -10.81 -2.25 15.09
C VAL A 111 -10.11 -2.48 16.43
N ARG A 112 -10.07 -1.47 17.31
CA ARG A 112 -9.47 -1.56 18.65
C ARG A 112 -10.13 -2.66 19.47
N GLN A 113 -11.46 -2.72 19.52
CA GLN A 113 -12.20 -3.74 20.26
C GLN A 113 -11.92 -5.15 19.71
N MET A 114 -11.88 -5.30 18.38
CA MET A 114 -11.47 -6.54 17.74
C MET A 114 -10.07 -6.95 18.18
N VAL A 115 -9.08 -6.06 18.09
CA VAL A 115 -7.69 -6.35 18.50
C VAL A 115 -7.62 -6.72 19.99
N GLN A 116 -8.33 -6.02 20.87
CA GLN A 116 -8.36 -6.34 22.29
C GLN A 116 -8.94 -7.74 22.56
N SER A 117 -10.05 -8.10 21.90
CA SER A 117 -10.65 -9.43 22.03
C SER A 117 -9.72 -10.55 21.55
N LEU A 118 -8.97 -10.31 20.47
CA LEU A 118 -8.01 -11.27 19.95
C LEU A 118 -6.83 -11.45 20.88
N LEU A 119 -6.30 -10.37 21.44
CA LEU A 119 -5.20 -10.43 22.39
C LEU A 119 -5.60 -11.15 23.67
N ALA A 120 -6.80 -10.89 24.21
CA ALA A 120 -7.29 -11.60 25.39
C ALA A 120 -7.30 -13.12 25.16
N THR A 121 -7.79 -13.56 24.00
CA THR A 121 -7.81 -14.98 23.61
C THR A 121 -6.41 -15.54 23.37
N ALA A 122 -5.55 -14.81 22.65
CA ALA A 122 -4.23 -15.29 22.26
C ALA A 122 -3.24 -15.37 23.44
N LEU A 123 -3.41 -14.50 24.44
CA LEU A 123 -2.57 -14.46 25.64
C LEU A 123 -3.08 -15.41 26.74
N ALA A 124 -4.32 -15.88 26.66
CA ALA A 124 -4.86 -16.82 27.63
C ALA A 124 -4.01 -18.09 27.75
N GLY A 125 -3.64 -18.46 28.98
CA GLY A 125 -2.80 -19.63 29.27
C GLY A 125 -1.34 -19.49 28.82
N THR A 126 -0.90 -18.29 28.45
CA THR A 126 0.52 -18.00 28.17
C THR A 126 1.17 -17.29 29.36
N PRO A 127 2.51 -17.28 29.46
CA PRO A 127 3.19 -16.47 30.46
C PRO A 127 3.22 -14.97 30.08
N LEU A 128 2.49 -14.53 29.04
CA LEU A 128 2.37 -13.13 28.69
C LEU A 128 1.13 -12.51 29.34
N SER A 129 1.28 -11.31 29.88
CA SER A 129 0.17 -10.49 30.39
C SER A 129 0.26 -9.07 29.85
N GLN A 130 -0.88 -8.40 29.71
CA GLN A 130 -0.90 -6.99 29.30
C GLN A 130 -0.49 -6.10 30.46
N ARG A 131 0.54 -5.27 30.23
CA ARG A 131 0.96 -4.22 31.16
C ARG A 131 0.06 -2.99 31.04
N SER A 132 -0.42 -2.71 29.83
CA SER A 132 -1.44 -1.71 29.54
C SER A 132 -2.34 -2.20 28.42
N PRO A 133 -3.55 -1.63 28.26
CA PRO A 133 -4.37 -1.89 27.08
C PRO A 133 -3.58 -1.64 25.80
N ALA A 134 -3.86 -2.45 24.77
CA ALA A 134 -3.29 -2.23 23.45
C ALA A 134 -3.73 -0.87 22.91
N SER A 135 -2.78 -0.07 22.42
CA SER A 135 -3.11 1.17 21.71
C SER A 135 -3.21 0.88 20.23
N LEU A 136 -4.23 1.45 19.59
CA LEU A 136 -4.48 1.33 18.17
C LEU A 136 -4.76 2.71 17.61
N GLU A 137 -4.10 3.05 16.51
CA GLU A 137 -4.23 4.29 15.75
C GLU A 137 -4.33 3.96 14.26
N ILE A 138 -5.30 4.54 13.56
CA ILE A 138 -5.45 4.40 12.10
C ILE A 138 -5.17 5.74 11.44
N ASP A 139 -4.21 5.74 10.52
CA ASP A 139 -3.83 6.90 9.72
C ASP A 139 -3.58 6.52 8.26
N ARG A 140 -3.12 7.47 7.44
CA ARG A 140 -2.81 7.20 6.02
C ARG A 140 -1.64 6.25 5.77
N LYS A 141 -0.84 5.94 6.80
CA LYS A 141 0.29 5.00 6.72
C LYS A 141 -0.15 3.57 7.05
N GLY A 142 -1.27 3.41 7.74
CA GLY A 142 -1.88 2.13 8.03
C GLY A 142 -2.50 2.09 9.43
N ILE A 143 -2.52 0.89 10.01
CA ILE A 143 -3.04 0.62 11.34
C ILE A 143 -1.84 0.35 12.25
N ALA A 144 -1.53 1.32 13.11
CA ALA A 144 -0.48 1.19 14.11
C ALA A 144 -1.04 0.50 15.36
N VAL A 145 -0.44 -0.62 15.74
CA VAL A 145 -0.80 -1.39 16.94
C VAL A 145 0.40 -1.44 17.86
N LYS A 146 0.25 -0.96 19.09
CA LYS A 146 1.29 -1.05 20.13
C LYS A 146 0.80 -1.93 21.26
N LEU A 147 1.58 -2.97 21.55
CA LEU A 147 1.37 -3.89 22.65
C LEU A 147 2.44 -3.62 23.71
N ARG A 148 2.00 -3.57 24.95
CA ARG A 148 2.88 -3.42 26.11
C ARG A 148 2.60 -4.61 27.01
N LEU A 149 3.48 -5.60 26.95
CA LEU A 149 3.33 -6.89 27.61
C LEU A 149 4.36 -7.05 28.73
N LYS A 150 4.06 -7.95 29.65
CA LYS A 150 4.97 -8.43 30.69
C LYS A 150 5.09 -9.94 30.55
N VAL A 151 6.33 -10.45 30.60
CA VAL A 151 6.60 -11.88 30.45
C VAL A 151 6.88 -12.49 31.81
N ALA A 152 6.08 -13.47 32.23
CA ALA A 152 6.30 -14.24 33.44
C ALA A 152 7.39 -15.30 33.19
N VAL A 153 8.55 -15.14 33.82
CA VAL A 153 9.66 -16.08 33.67
C VAL A 153 9.80 -16.90 34.94
N PRO A 154 9.60 -18.24 34.90
CA PRO A 154 9.70 -19.07 36.10
C PRO A 154 11.07 -18.93 36.76
N ASN A 155 11.08 -18.66 38.07
CA ASN A 155 12.30 -18.51 38.88
C ASN A 155 13.26 -17.41 38.39
N PHE A 156 12.74 -16.42 37.66
CA PHE A 156 13.53 -15.31 37.15
C PHE A 156 12.70 -14.01 37.16
N PHE A 157 13.33 -12.91 36.77
CA PHE A 157 12.69 -11.60 36.71
C PHE A 157 11.84 -11.47 35.45
N ASP A 158 10.70 -10.80 35.58
CA ASP A 158 9.76 -10.59 34.49
C ASP A 158 10.17 -9.38 33.62
N PRO A 159 10.66 -9.57 32.39
CA PRO A 159 10.97 -8.45 31.50
C PRO A 159 9.70 -7.81 30.94
N ASN A 160 9.83 -6.55 30.52
CA ASN A 160 8.81 -5.90 29.71
C ASN A 160 9.06 -6.23 28.23
N LEU A 161 8.00 -6.56 27.52
CA LEU A 161 8.02 -6.79 26.08
C LEU A 161 7.14 -5.75 25.40
N ASN A 162 7.76 -4.86 24.64
CA ASN A 162 7.07 -3.86 23.84
C ASN A 162 7.04 -4.35 22.40
N ILE A 163 5.87 -4.37 21.77
CA ILE A 163 5.72 -4.76 20.37
C ILE A 163 5.01 -3.62 19.65
N ASP A 164 5.63 -3.11 18.59
CA ASP A 164 5.05 -2.08 17.74
C ASP A 164 4.91 -2.63 16.31
N MET A 165 3.72 -2.48 15.74
CA MET A 165 3.37 -3.05 14.45
C MET A 165 2.64 -2.02 13.60
N VAL A 166 2.92 -1.99 12.31
CA VAL A 166 2.13 -1.23 11.33
C VAL A 166 1.58 -2.20 10.31
N ILE A 167 0.25 -2.19 10.15
CA ILE A 167 -0.48 -3.07 9.24
C ILE A 167 -1.05 -2.23 8.11
N SER A 168 -0.82 -2.68 6.88
CA SER A 168 -1.47 -2.14 5.69
C SER A 168 -2.68 -3.00 5.31
N VAL A 169 -3.72 -2.33 4.84
CA VAL A 169 -4.88 -2.94 4.19
C VAL A 169 -4.99 -2.34 2.79
N ARG A 170 -5.21 -3.19 1.78
CA ARG A 170 -5.34 -2.76 0.38
C ARG A 170 -6.21 -3.71 -0.42
N ALA A 171 -6.79 -3.20 -1.50
CA ALA A 171 -7.51 -4.00 -2.48
C ALA A 171 -6.54 -4.41 -3.60
N VAL A 172 -6.47 -5.71 -3.91
CA VAL A 172 -5.68 -6.24 -5.04
C VAL A 172 -6.54 -7.26 -5.77
N GLY A 173 -6.84 -7.02 -7.05
CA GLY A 173 -7.66 -7.94 -7.86
C GLY A 173 -9.01 -8.25 -7.22
N HIS A 174 -9.69 -7.23 -6.69
CA HIS A 174 -10.95 -7.34 -5.95
C HIS A 174 -10.89 -8.12 -4.63
N GLN A 175 -9.69 -8.45 -4.13
CA GLN A 175 -9.50 -9.14 -2.85
C GLN A 175 -8.92 -8.21 -1.79
N VAL A 176 -9.35 -8.41 -0.55
CA VAL A 176 -8.76 -7.77 0.63
C VAL A 176 -7.41 -8.41 0.91
N VAL A 177 -6.35 -7.60 0.86
CA VAL A 177 -5.00 -7.98 1.26
C VAL A 177 -4.62 -7.18 2.50
N VAL A 178 -4.28 -7.90 3.56
CA VAL A 178 -3.80 -7.36 4.83
C VAL A 178 -2.36 -7.83 5.03
N ALA A 179 -1.43 -6.92 5.30
CA ALA A 179 -0.01 -7.26 5.44
C ALA A 179 0.71 -6.32 6.40
N TYR A 180 1.73 -6.83 7.10
CA TYR A 180 2.63 -6.00 7.89
C TYR A 180 3.50 -5.10 7.01
N VAL A 181 3.58 -3.83 7.36
CA VAL A 181 4.53 -2.85 6.82
C VAL A 181 5.80 -2.86 7.66
N SER A 182 5.64 -2.87 8.98
CA SER A 182 6.75 -2.95 9.93
C SER A 182 6.34 -3.71 11.18
N TYR A 183 7.35 -4.25 11.86
CA TYR A 183 7.22 -4.97 13.11
C TYR A 183 8.52 -4.78 13.89
N SER A 184 8.42 -4.29 15.12
CA SER A 184 9.53 -4.27 16.07
C SER A 184 9.09 -4.88 17.38
N ASN A 185 10.04 -5.51 18.06
CA ASN A 185 9.87 -5.94 19.43
C ASN A 185 11.11 -5.54 20.23
N ASP A 186 10.88 -4.99 21.41
CA ASP A 186 11.91 -4.55 22.33
C ASP A 186 11.68 -5.22 23.68
N LEU A 187 12.73 -5.84 24.19
CA LEU A 187 12.74 -6.53 25.47
C LEU A 187 13.53 -5.70 26.49
N ASP A 188 12.83 -5.10 27.44
CA ASP A 188 13.45 -4.30 28.49
C ASP A 188 13.63 -5.14 29.75
N TRP A 189 14.89 -5.37 30.10
CA TRP A 189 15.27 -5.96 31.38
C TRP A 189 15.37 -4.86 32.46
N PRO A 190 15.09 -5.19 33.73
CA PRO A 190 15.44 -4.31 34.84
C PRO A 190 16.93 -3.94 34.79
N TRP A 191 17.23 -2.65 34.97
CA TRP A 191 18.56 -2.06 34.73
C TRP A 191 19.72 -2.69 35.52
N TRP A 192 19.45 -3.40 36.60
CA TRP A 192 20.44 -4.06 37.43
C TRP A 192 20.77 -5.50 36.95
N VAL A 193 20.10 -6.01 35.90
CA VAL A 193 20.34 -7.33 35.28
C VAL A 193 21.10 -7.16 33.96
N THR A 194 22.41 -6.89 34.02
CA THR A 194 23.22 -6.70 32.79
C THR A 194 24.04 -7.93 32.38
N THR A 195 24.03 -9.04 33.13
CA THR A 195 25.06 -10.11 32.95
C THR A 195 24.57 -11.58 32.99
N ILE A 196 23.30 -11.89 33.28
CA ILE A 196 22.83 -13.29 33.53
C ILE A 196 21.79 -13.78 32.49
N THR A 197 21.81 -13.26 31.26
CA THR A 197 20.69 -13.44 30.32
C THR A 197 20.75 -14.67 29.41
N LEU A 198 21.86 -15.43 29.38
CA LEU A 198 22.05 -16.51 28.38
C LEU A 198 20.98 -17.63 28.42
N GLY A 199 20.40 -17.94 29.59
CA GLY A 199 19.35 -18.95 29.71
C GLY A 199 17.95 -18.39 29.47
N ALA A 200 17.70 -17.14 29.89
CA ALA A 200 16.41 -16.49 29.74
C ALA A 200 16.18 -16.01 28.30
N SER A 201 17.23 -15.63 27.57
CA SER A 201 17.12 -15.19 26.17
C SER A 201 16.52 -16.28 25.29
N LYS A 202 16.94 -17.55 25.44
CA LYS A 202 16.38 -18.67 24.67
C LYS A 202 14.88 -18.89 24.94
N PHE A 203 14.47 -18.83 26.21
CA PHE A 203 13.04 -18.95 26.56
C PHE A 203 12.22 -17.82 25.95
N ILE A 204 12.74 -16.59 25.97
CA ILE A 204 12.07 -15.43 25.39
C ILE A 204 12.05 -15.50 23.86
N GLU A 205 13.14 -15.90 23.22
CA GLU A 205 13.22 -16.14 21.77
C GLU A 205 12.19 -17.19 21.34
N GLU A 206 12.13 -18.34 22.03
CA GLU A 206 11.16 -19.39 21.74
C GLU A 206 9.72 -18.91 21.95
N LEU A 207 9.47 -18.10 22.96
CA LEU A 207 8.17 -17.51 23.22
C LEU A 207 7.77 -16.50 22.13
N LEU A 208 8.69 -15.61 21.75
CA LEU A 208 8.48 -14.63 20.67
C LEU A 208 8.18 -15.35 19.36
N GLU A 209 9.00 -16.32 18.99
CA GLU A 209 8.82 -17.08 17.76
C GLU A 209 7.52 -17.92 17.79
N SER A 210 7.27 -18.68 18.87
CA SER A 210 6.17 -19.63 18.93
C SER A 210 4.79 -19.00 19.18
N LYS A 211 4.72 -17.90 19.94
CA LYS A 211 3.45 -17.26 20.32
C LYS A 211 3.21 -15.98 19.54
N ILE A 212 4.18 -15.08 19.46
CA ILE A 212 3.95 -13.80 18.78
C ILE A 212 4.02 -14.01 17.26
N GLU A 213 5.12 -14.57 16.75
CA GLU A 213 5.31 -14.68 15.31
C GLU A 213 4.41 -15.74 14.67
N LYS A 214 4.31 -16.92 15.28
CA LYS A 214 3.52 -18.03 14.73
C LYS A 214 2.03 -18.01 15.08
N LYS A 215 1.58 -17.25 16.08
CA LYS A 215 0.15 -17.18 16.43
C LYS A 215 -0.44 -15.78 16.37
N VAL A 216 0.05 -14.83 17.16
CA VAL A 216 -0.56 -13.49 17.25
C VAL A 216 -0.50 -12.77 15.91
N LYS A 217 0.66 -12.77 15.24
CA LYS A 217 0.83 -12.07 13.96
C LYS A 217 -0.12 -12.56 12.87
N PRO A 218 -0.17 -13.86 12.53
CA PRO A 218 -1.08 -14.35 11.49
C PRO A 218 -2.54 -14.20 11.90
N LEU A 219 -2.89 -14.47 13.16
CA LEU A 219 -4.26 -14.36 13.65
C LEU A 219 -4.80 -12.92 13.56
N LEU A 220 -3.96 -11.92 13.84
CA LEU A 220 -4.33 -10.52 13.73
C LEU A 220 -4.63 -10.13 12.28
N LEU A 221 -3.80 -10.56 11.32
CA LEU A 221 -4.02 -10.30 9.90
C LEU A 221 -5.29 -11.01 9.41
N GLU A 222 -5.45 -12.28 9.78
CA GLU A 222 -6.60 -13.11 9.43
C GLU A 222 -7.90 -12.50 9.94
N LYS A 223 -7.96 -12.11 11.21
CA LYS A 223 -9.19 -11.56 11.81
C LYS A 223 -9.55 -10.19 11.28
N LEU A 224 -8.55 -9.34 11.03
CA LEU A 224 -8.79 -8.07 10.34
C LEU A 224 -9.32 -8.31 8.92
N LYS A 225 -8.76 -9.29 8.20
CA LYS A 225 -9.25 -9.68 6.89
C LYS A 225 -10.69 -10.22 6.96
N GLU A 226 -10.98 -11.15 7.86
CA GLU A 226 -12.32 -11.71 8.07
C GLU A 226 -13.35 -10.63 8.41
N GLN A 227 -13.00 -9.64 9.23
CA GLN A 227 -13.90 -8.54 9.58
C GLN A 227 -14.26 -7.71 8.34
N ILE A 228 -13.28 -7.41 7.49
CA ILE A 228 -13.52 -6.67 6.25
C ILE A 228 -14.29 -7.54 5.25
N ASP A 229 -13.90 -8.80 5.07
CA ASP A 229 -14.57 -9.75 4.18
C ASP A 229 -16.03 -9.98 4.61
N SER A 230 -16.31 -10.07 5.91
CA SER A 230 -17.67 -10.18 6.45
C SER A 230 -18.52 -8.96 6.11
N MET A 231 -17.93 -7.76 6.14
CA MET A 231 -18.62 -6.55 5.68
C MET A 231 -18.91 -6.62 4.17
N LEU A 232 -17.98 -7.18 3.37
CA LEU A 232 -18.16 -7.33 1.93
C LEU A 232 -19.26 -8.35 1.57
N VAL A 233 -19.39 -9.45 2.33
CA VAL A 233 -20.44 -10.47 2.12
C VAL A 233 -21.86 -9.91 2.30
N SER A 234 -22.02 -8.80 3.04
CA SER A 234 -23.33 -8.14 3.17
C SER A 234 -23.77 -7.37 1.92
N LEU A 235 -22.92 -7.25 0.91
CA LEU A 235 -23.18 -6.49 -0.30
C LEU A 235 -23.72 -7.41 -1.42
N PRO A 236 -24.52 -6.88 -2.36
CA PRO A 236 -24.96 -7.67 -3.51
C PRO A 236 -23.78 -8.15 -4.37
N ASP A 237 -23.88 -9.36 -4.95
CA ASP A 237 -22.87 -9.95 -5.84
C ASP A 237 -22.59 -9.11 -7.11
N THR A 238 -23.45 -8.12 -7.39
CA THR A 238 -23.28 -7.13 -8.45
C THR A 238 -22.27 -6.04 -8.09
N TYR A 239 -21.61 -6.11 -6.94
CA TYR A 239 -20.56 -5.19 -6.51
C TYR A 239 -19.25 -5.94 -6.28
N GLN A 240 -18.14 -5.29 -6.63
CA GLN A 240 -16.79 -5.80 -6.39
C GLN A 240 -15.96 -4.77 -5.62
N LEU A 241 -15.00 -5.28 -4.83
CA LEU A 241 -14.07 -4.44 -4.07
C LEU A 241 -13.22 -3.60 -5.03
N HIS A 242 -13.37 -2.29 -4.95
CA HIS A 242 -12.64 -1.35 -5.79
C HIS A 242 -11.40 -0.80 -5.09
N SER A 243 -11.58 -0.26 -3.88
CA SER A 243 -10.50 0.31 -3.10
C SER A 243 -10.66 0.03 -1.61
N LEU A 244 -9.53 -0.11 -0.95
CA LEU A 244 -9.43 -0.27 0.49
C LEU A 244 -8.29 0.62 0.96
N ILE A 245 -8.62 1.68 1.69
CA ILE A 245 -7.64 2.68 2.13
C ILE A 245 -7.80 2.95 3.63
N THR A 246 -6.72 3.43 4.24
CA THR A 246 -6.72 3.89 5.62
C THR A 246 -6.70 5.41 5.64
N GLU A 247 -7.56 5.98 6.46
CA GLU A 247 -7.68 7.42 6.70
C GLU A 247 -7.59 7.69 8.21
N SER A 248 -7.66 8.96 8.62
CA SER A 248 -7.62 9.31 10.04
C SER A 248 -8.79 8.66 10.77
N ASN A 249 -8.49 7.72 11.66
CA ASN A 249 -9.42 6.98 12.51
C ASN A 249 -10.38 6.00 11.79
N GLU A 250 -10.17 5.67 10.51
CA GLU A 250 -11.05 4.73 9.81
C GLU A 250 -10.37 3.96 8.68
N ILE A 251 -10.91 2.77 8.38
CA ILE A 251 -10.63 2.03 7.15
C ILE A 251 -11.80 2.25 6.20
N ARG A 252 -11.54 2.89 5.06
CA ARG A 252 -12.54 3.15 4.02
C ARG A 252 -12.52 2.04 2.97
N VAL A 253 -13.66 1.40 2.80
CA VAL A 253 -13.90 0.32 1.85
C VAL A 253 -14.86 0.82 0.78
N THR A 254 -14.39 0.86 -0.46
CA THR A 254 -15.21 1.26 -1.60
C THR A 254 -15.46 0.05 -2.45
N VAL A 255 -16.73 -0.24 -2.69
CA VAL A 255 -17.18 -1.25 -3.65
C VAL A 255 -17.88 -0.58 -4.80
N CYS A 256 -17.73 -1.12 -6.00
CA CYS A 256 -18.33 -0.56 -7.20
C CYS A 256 -19.07 -1.64 -7.97
N PRO A 257 -20.11 -1.28 -8.76
CA PRO A 257 -20.83 -2.27 -9.55
C PRO A 257 -19.87 -3.03 -10.46
N SER A 258 -19.93 -4.36 -10.44
CA SER A 258 -19.28 -5.19 -11.44
C SER A 258 -19.95 -4.92 -12.78
N THR A 259 -19.15 -4.62 -13.80
CA THR A 259 -19.68 -4.57 -15.17
C THR A 259 -20.13 -5.96 -15.59
N PRO A 260 -21.29 -6.08 -16.27
CA PRO A 260 -21.64 -7.32 -16.97
C PRO A 260 -20.66 -7.64 -18.10
#